data_AF-A0A7W0EXS0-F1
#
_entry.id   AF-A0A7W0EXS0-F1
#
_cell.length_a   1.000
_cell.length_b   1.000
_cell.length_c   1.000
_cell.angle_alpha   90.00
_cell.angle_beta   90.00
_cell.angle_gamma   90.00
#
_symmetry.space_group_name_H-M   'P 1'
#
loop_
_entity.id
_entity.type
_entity.pdbx_description
1 polymer ?
#
loop_
_entity_poly.entity_id
_entity_poly.type
_entity_poly.pdbx_seq_one_letter_code
_entity_poly.pdbx_strand_id
1 'polypeptide(L)' 'MPLKAMEILRVGTVLLASAIIGNWFMAEQKKNKVRGLPWYRVYLTVPGMIIVAAVLILPLMLVFFKQ' A
#
# COMPACT_ATOMS: atom_id res chain seq x y z
N MET A 1 -25.36 5.61 19.62
CA MET A 1 -25.03 6.04 18.25
C MET A 1 -23.57 6.54 18.01
N PRO A 2 -22.57 6.49 18.94
CA PRO A 2 -21.21 6.97 18.62
C PRO A 2 -20.34 5.98 17.83
N LEU A 3 -20.66 4.67 17.89
CA LEU A 3 -19.89 3.61 17.21
C LEU A 3 -19.78 3.80 15.69
N LYS A 4 -20.85 4.30 15.04
CA LYS A 4 -20.88 4.51 13.58
C LYS A 4 -19.89 5.57 13.09
N ALA A 5 -19.68 6.63 13.87
CA ALA A 5 -18.76 7.70 13.50
C ALA A 5 -17.29 7.23 13.52
N MET A 6 -16.92 6.42 14.53
CA MET A 6 -15.58 5.81 14.61
C MET A 6 -15.32 4.80 13.49
N GLU A 7 -16.33 4.02 13.08
CA GLU A 7 -16.20 3.11 11.93
C GLU A 7 -15.96 3.86 10.61
N ILE A 8 -16.72 4.94 10.38
CA ILE A 8 -16.54 5.80 9.20
C ILE A 8 -15.14 6.42 9.19
N LEU A 9 -14.67 6.93 10.33
CA LEU A 9 -13.31 7.47 10.45
C LEU A 9 -12.26 6.39 10.17
N ARG A 10 -12.41 5.19 10.74
CA ARG A 10 -11.48 4.08 10.52
C ARG A 10 -11.39 3.72 9.04
N VAL A 11 -12.51 3.57 8.35
CA VAL A 11 -12.53 3.29 6.90
C VAL A 11 -11.93 4.46 6.11
N GLY A 12 -12.30 5.70 6.46
CA GLY A 12 -11.76 6.91 5.84
C GLY A 12 -10.25 7.00 5.94
N THR A 13 -9.67 6.70 7.12
CA THR A 13 -8.22 6.70 7.32
C THR A 13 -7.53 5.65 6.44
N VAL A 14 -8.08 4.45 6.33
CA VAL A 14 -7.50 3.38 5.48
C VAL A 14 -7.53 3.78 4.00
N LEU A 15 -8.63 4.38 3.54
CA LEU A 15 -8.76 4.85 2.15
C LEU A 15 -7.79 6.00 1.84
N LEU A 16 -7.63 6.95 2.76
CA LEU A 16 -6.67 8.04 2.60
C LEU A 16 -5.24 7.51 2.58
N ALA A 17 -4.88 6.61 3.49
CA ALA A 17 -3.55 6.01 3.54
C ALA A 17 -3.23 5.25 2.24
N SER A 18 -4.18 4.45 1.73
CA SER A 18 -3.99 3.69 0.50
C SER A 18 -3.89 4.61 -0.73
N ALA A 19 -4.67 5.68 -0.79
CA ALA A 19 -4.60 6.67 -1.87
C ALA A 19 -3.25 7.40 -1.90
N ILE A 20 -2.70 7.79 -0.73
CA ILE A 20 -1.40 8.44 -0.62
C ILE A 20 -0.29 7.52 -1.12
N ILE A 21 -0.26 6.27 -0.63
CA ILE A 21 0.75 5.27 -1.02
C ILE A 21 0.62 4.93 -2.52
N GLY A 22 -0.61 4.75 -3.01
CA GLY A 22 -0.88 4.47 -4.42
C GLY A 22 -0.41 5.58 -5.35
N ASN A 23 -0.69 6.85 -5.02
CA ASN A 23 -0.23 7.99 -5.80
C ASN A 23 1.30 8.10 -5.81
N TRP A 24 1.96 7.81 -4.68
CA TRP A 24 3.42 7.78 -4.61
C TRP A 24 4.00 6.67 -5.49
N PHE A 25 3.43 5.47 -5.47
CA PHE A 25 3.84 4.37 -6.34
C PHE A 25 3.65 4.70 -7.82
N MET A 26 2.52 5.33 -8.18
CA MET A 26 2.26 5.78 -9.55
C MET A 26 3.27 6.84 -10.02
N ALA A 27 3.69 7.75 -9.15
CA ALA A 27 4.72 8.73 -9.47
C ALA A 27 6.07 8.05 -9.77
N GLU A 28 6.45 7.02 -9.00
CA GLU A 28 7.66 6.24 -9.29
C GLU A 28 7.52 5.37 -10.55
N GLN A 29 6.36 4.79 -10.82
CA GLN A 29 6.11 4.12 -12.10
C GLN A 29 6.31 5.07 -13.29
N LYS A 30 5.78 6.30 -13.20
CA LYS A 30 5.95 7.31 -14.25
C LYS A 30 7.43 7.66 -14.45
N LYS A 31 8.17 7.88 -13.36
CA LYS A 31 9.63 8.13 -13.44
C LYS A 31 10.39 6.95 -14.04
N ASN A 32 10.03 5.72 -13.67
CA ASN A 32 10.66 4.50 -14.18
C ASN A 32 10.40 4.30 -15.68
N LYS A 33 9.16 4.59 -16.14
CA LYS A 33 8.78 4.57 -17.56
C LYS A 33 9.55 5.60 -18.37
N VAL A 34 9.69 6.83 -17.86
CA VAL A 34 10.47 7.89 -18.52
C VAL A 34 11.95 7.50 -18.64
N ARG A 35 12.49 6.76 -17.66
CA ARG A 35 13.88 6.29 -17.65
C ARG A 35 14.12 5.00 -18.44
N GLY A 36 13.09 4.40 -19.06
CA GLY A 36 13.21 3.16 -19.83
C GLY A 36 13.64 1.95 -18.97
N LEU A 37 13.39 2.00 -17.67
CA LEU A 37 13.86 0.99 -16.73
C LEU A 37 12.88 -0.21 -16.66
N PRO A 38 13.35 -1.38 -16.20
CA PRO A 38 12.51 -2.57 -16.07
C PRO A 38 11.31 -2.34 -15.14
N TRP A 39 10.18 -2.95 -15.46
CA TRP A 39 8.91 -2.83 -14.72
C TRP A 39 9.03 -3.21 -13.24
N TYR A 40 9.84 -4.23 -12.93
CA TYR A 40 10.00 -4.72 -11.56
C TYR A 40 10.77 -3.74 -10.65
N ARG A 41 11.49 -2.76 -11.22
CA ARG A 41 12.32 -1.83 -10.45
C ARG A 41 11.50 -0.94 -9.52
N VAL A 42 10.24 -0.67 -9.86
CA VAL A 42 9.36 0.15 -9.03
C VAL A 42 9.08 -0.54 -7.69
N TYR A 43 9.05 -1.87 -7.64
CA TYR A 43 8.89 -2.62 -6.39
C TYR A 43 10.10 -2.54 -5.47
N LEU A 44 11.28 -2.16 -6.01
CA LEU A 44 12.50 -1.94 -5.23
C LEU A 44 12.60 -0.50 -4.67
N THR A 45 11.61 0.35 -4.95
CA THR A 45 11.53 1.70 -4.38
C THR A 45 10.83 1.67 -3.03
N VAL A 46 11.01 2.71 -2.21
CA VAL A 46 10.33 2.86 -0.91
C VAL A 46 8.82 2.61 -0.99
N PRO A 47 8.04 3.26 -1.87
CA PRO A 47 6.59 2.98 -1.97
C PRO A 47 6.30 1.56 -2.47
N GLY A 48 7.11 1.02 -3.37
CA GLY A 48 6.97 -0.35 -3.85
C GLY A 48 7.17 -1.40 -2.77
N MET A 49 8.19 -1.22 -1.92
CA MET A 49 8.46 -2.10 -0.79
C MET A 49 7.34 -2.06 0.26
N ILE A 50 6.73 -0.89 0.49
CA ILE A 50 5.55 -0.77 1.37
C ILE A 50 4.40 -1.63 0.83
N ILE A 51 4.15 -1.58 -0.48
CA ILE A 51 3.10 -2.40 -1.12
C ILE A 51 3.45 -3.89 -1.02
N VAL A 52 4.70 -4.28 -1.32
CA VAL A 52 5.15 -5.67 -1.23
C VAL A 52 5.02 -6.20 0.20
N ALA A 53 5.45 -5.42 1.19
CA ALA A 53 5.26 -5.75 2.60
C ALA A 53 3.78 -5.89 2.94
N ALA A 54 2.93 -4.95 2.52
CA ALA A 54 1.50 -5.00 2.78
C ALA A 54 0.79 -6.18 2.11
N VAL A 55 1.25 -6.63 0.93
CA VAL A 55 0.62 -7.75 0.21
C VAL A 55 1.16 -9.10 0.66
N LEU A 56 2.44 -9.21 1.03
CA LEU A 56 3.05 -10.49 1.43
C LEU A 56 2.99 -10.72 2.94
N ILE A 57 3.35 -9.72 3.74
CA ILE A 57 3.54 -9.88 5.20
C ILE A 57 2.20 -9.98 5.92
N LEU A 58 1.20 -9.19 5.53
CA LEU A 58 -0.14 -9.21 6.16
C LEU A 58 -0.83 -10.58 6.07
N PRO A 59 -0.97 -11.23 4.90
CA PRO A 59 -1.59 -12.54 4.84
C PRO A 59 -0.75 -13.61 5.54
N LEU A 60 0.59 -13.54 5.45
CA LEU A 60 1.47 -14.42 6.21
C LEU A 60 1.22 -14.29 7.72
N MET A 61 1.21 -13.06 8.24
CA MET A 61 0.91 -12.80 9.64
C MET A 61 -0.47 -13.32 10.04
N LEU A 62 -1.50 -13.11 9.23
CA LEU A 62 -2.85 -13.62 9.54
C LEU A 62 -2.92 -15.15 9.56
N VAL A 63 -2.16 -15.85 8.70
CA VAL A 63 -2.08 -17.31 8.70
C VAL A 63 -1.33 -17.81 9.94
N PHE A 64 -0.22 -17.18 10.31
CA PHE A 64 0.58 -17.58 11.48
C PHE A 64 -0.06 -17.21 12.82
N PHE A 65 -0.72 -16.05 12.95
CA PHE A 65 -1.40 -15.63 14.19
C PHE A 65 -2.76 -16.30 14.41
N LYS A 66 -3.29 -16.98 13.40
CA LYS A 66 -4.54 -17.75 13.50
C LYS A 66 -4.32 -19.21 13.93
N GLN A 67 -3.06 -19.64 14.14
CA GLN A 67 -2.73 -20.85 14.92
C GLN A 67 -2.85 -20.57 16.41
#